data_AF-A0A2V8B6G5-F1
#
_entry.id   AF-A0A2V8B6G5-F1
#
_cell.length_a   1.000
_cell.length_b   1.000
_cell.length_c   1.000
_cell.angle_alpha   90.00
_cell.angle_beta   90.00
_cell.angle_gamma   90.00
#
_symmetry.space_group_name_H-M   'P 1'
#
loop_
_entity.id
_entity.type
_entity.pdbx_description
1 polymer ?
#
loop_
_entity_poly.entity_id
_entity_poly.type
_entity_poly.pdbx_seq_one_letter_code
_entity_poly.pdbx_strand_id
1 'polypeptide(L)'
;MYREIEHPKLKNLERAGFVIFVYSLVFTAGTAFFVVMIIPDAVRSTFFDNPIGGLAMHLEGPVALRIAFRAFVAVVGTLMLAGAVNTSIVGSNGVLNRVSEDGILPHWFRHPHRRFGTSHRILNLVVSLQVLTILVSGGNIIILGEAY
;
A
#
# COMPACT_ATOMS: atom_id res chain seq x y z
N MET A 1 -1.55 -19.73 -3.23
CA MET A 1 -1.51 -18.94 -4.49
C MET A 1 -1.66 -19.71 -5.80
N TYR A 2 -0.70 -20.50 -6.32
CA TYR A 2 -0.88 -21.18 -7.63
C TYR A 2 -1.99 -22.24 -7.67
N ARG A 3 -2.48 -22.66 -6.49
CA ARG A 3 -3.55 -23.64 -6.29
C ARG A 3 -4.95 -23.00 -6.14
N GLU A 4 -5.04 -21.69 -5.96
CA GLU A 4 -6.29 -20.97 -5.67
C GLU A 4 -6.90 -20.24 -6.89
N ILE A 5 -6.18 -20.19 -8.01
CA ILE A 5 -6.64 -19.50 -9.23
C ILE A 5 -7.31 -20.52 -10.15
N GLU A 6 -8.60 -20.30 -10.43
CA GLU A 6 -9.41 -21.13 -11.33
C GLU A 6 -8.85 -21.07 -12.77
N HIS A 7 -8.84 -22.22 -13.45
CA HIS A 7 -8.40 -22.31 -14.84
C HIS A 7 -9.43 -21.65 -15.77
N PRO A 8 -9.03 -20.88 -16.79
CA PRO A 8 -7.66 -20.59 -17.24
C PRO A 8 -6.96 -19.45 -16.45
N LYS A 9 -5.81 -19.77 -15.83
CA LYS A 9 -5.12 -18.89 -14.88
C LYS A 9 -4.60 -17.58 -15.49
N LEU A 10 -3.94 -17.65 -16.65
CA LEU A 10 -3.36 -16.47 -17.32
C LEU A 10 -4.44 -15.45 -17.68
N LYS A 11 -5.55 -15.91 -18.25
CA LYS A 11 -6.66 -15.04 -18.68
C LYS A 11 -7.37 -14.37 -17.51
N ASN A 12 -7.50 -15.07 -16.39
CA ASN A 12 -8.09 -14.51 -15.17
C ASN A 12 -7.16 -13.48 -14.50
N LEU A 13 -5.86 -13.74 -14.49
CA LEU A 13 -4.85 -12.77 -13.99
C LEU A 13 -4.79 -11.51 -14.87
N GLU A 14 -4.82 -11.67 -16.18
CA GLU A 14 -4.85 -10.55 -17.13
C GLU A 14 -6.10 -9.69 -16.94
N ARG A 15 -7.27 -10.31 -16.80
CA ARG A 15 -8.53 -9.61 -16.49
C ARG A 15 -8.46 -8.87 -15.16
N ALA A 16 -7.96 -9.51 -14.11
CA ALA A 16 -7.83 -8.89 -12.80
C ALA A 16 -6.87 -7.69 -12.85
N GLY A 17 -5.71 -7.84 -13.50
CA GLY A 17 -4.75 -6.75 -13.70
C GLY A 17 -5.35 -5.59 -14.48
N PHE A 18 -6.08 -5.88 -15.57
CA PHE A 18 -6.76 -4.86 -16.35
C PHE A 18 -7.83 -4.11 -15.54
N VAL A 19 -8.64 -4.81 -14.75
CA VAL A 19 -9.65 -4.18 -13.87
C VAL A 19 -8.98 -3.27 -12.83
N ILE A 20 -7.90 -3.73 -12.20
CA ILE A 20 -7.14 -2.92 -11.23
C ILE A 20 -6.56 -1.68 -11.90
N PHE A 21 -6.01 -1.81 -13.11
CA PHE A 21 -5.45 -0.71 -13.88
C PHE A 21 -6.51 0.34 -14.24
N VAL A 22 -7.66 -0.09 -14.79
CA VAL A 22 -8.75 0.83 -15.14
C VAL A 22 -9.28 1.51 -13.89
N TYR A 23 -9.49 0.75 -12.81
CA TYR A 23 -9.94 1.29 -11.54
C TYR A 23 -8.97 2.35 -10.98
N SER A 24 -7.67 2.06 -10.96
CA SER A 24 -6.66 2.99 -10.42
C SER A 24 -6.52 4.23 -11.29
N LEU A 25 -6.61 4.10 -12.62
CA LEU A 25 -6.57 5.22 -13.56
C LEU A 25 -7.78 6.13 -13.36
N VAL A 26 -8.99 5.57 -13.35
CA VAL A 26 -10.23 6.34 -13.18
C VAL A 26 -10.27 7.00 -11.81
N PHE A 27 -9.89 6.29 -10.74
CA PHE A 27 -9.90 6.84 -9.39
C PHE A 27 -8.88 7.96 -9.21
N THR A 28 -7.65 7.77 -9.70
CA THR A 28 -6.58 8.78 -9.61
C THR A 28 -6.92 10.01 -10.44
N ALA A 29 -7.28 9.82 -11.72
CA ALA A 29 -7.62 10.93 -12.60
C ALA A 29 -8.90 11.65 -12.12
N GLY A 30 -9.93 10.89 -11.77
CA GLY A 30 -11.19 11.44 -11.25
C GLY A 30 -10.98 12.29 -10.00
N THR A 31 -10.20 11.79 -9.03
CA THR A 31 -9.85 12.56 -7.83
C THR A 31 -9.11 13.85 -8.19
N ALA A 32 -8.14 13.80 -9.11
CA ALA A 32 -7.41 14.99 -9.55
C ALA A 32 -8.32 16.04 -10.20
N PHE A 33 -9.25 15.63 -11.07
CA PHE A 33 -10.23 16.54 -11.67
C PHE A 33 -11.14 17.17 -10.62
N PHE A 34 -11.65 16.40 -9.65
CA PHE A 34 -12.48 16.95 -8.58
C PHE A 34 -11.73 17.95 -7.72
N VAL A 35 -10.44 17.73 -7.44
CA VAL A 35 -9.61 18.67 -6.67
C VAL A 35 -9.54 20.03 -7.38
N VAL A 36 -9.33 20.01 -8.70
CA VAL A 36 -9.26 21.25 -9.49
C VAL A 36 -10.62 21.93 -9.62
N MET A 37 -11.70 21.15 -9.73
CA MET A 37 -13.05 21.69 -9.93
C MET A 37 -13.67 22.27 -8.64
N ILE A 38 -13.44 21.64 -7.49
CA ILE A 38 -14.11 21.97 -6.22
C ILE A 38 -13.26 22.92 -5.36
N ILE A 39 -11.93 22.76 -5.34
CA ILE A 39 -11.06 23.56 -4.48
C ILE A 39 -10.63 24.84 -5.22
N PRO A 40 -10.88 26.04 -4.65
CA PRO A 40 -10.45 27.30 -5.25
C PRO A 40 -8.92 27.37 -5.43
N ASP A 41 -8.46 27.93 -6.55
CA ASP A 41 -7.03 28.01 -6.91
C ASP A 41 -6.16 28.64 -5.82
N ALA A 42 -6.69 29.66 -5.12
CA ALA A 42 -5.99 30.40 -4.08
C ALA A 42 -5.56 29.56 -2.86
N VAL A 43 -6.29 28.49 -2.54
CA VAL A 43 -6.03 27.62 -1.37
C VAL A 43 -5.62 26.20 -1.77
N ARG A 44 -5.64 25.87 -3.07
CA ARG A 44 -5.34 24.51 -3.56
C ARG A 44 -3.92 24.07 -3.23
N SER A 45 -2.95 24.99 -3.21
CA SER A 45 -1.56 24.71 -2.88
C SER A 45 -1.36 24.14 -1.48
N THR A 46 -2.25 24.49 -0.54
CA THR A 46 -2.24 23.96 0.83
C THR A 46 -2.69 22.49 0.92
N PHE A 47 -3.30 21.95 -0.14
CA PHE A 47 -3.84 20.59 -0.18
C PHE A 47 -3.10 19.65 -1.13
N PHE A 48 -1.93 20.04 -1.68
CA PHE A 48 -1.17 19.16 -2.58
C PHE A 48 -0.72 17.85 -1.91
N ASP A 49 -0.34 17.89 -0.64
CA ASP A 49 0.06 16.70 0.12
C ASP A 49 -1.15 15.86 0.58
N ASN A 50 -2.36 16.42 0.54
CA ASN A 50 -3.58 15.74 0.95
C ASN A 50 -4.81 16.18 0.14
N PRO A 51 -4.86 15.82 -1.16
CA PRO A 51 -5.92 16.25 -2.07
C PRO A 51 -7.30 15.71 -1.65
N ILE A 52 -7.35 14.48 -1.14
CA ILE A 52 -8.60 13.84 -0.70
C ILE A 52 -9.13 14.51 0.57
N GLY A 53 -8.26 14.88 1.51
CA GLY A 53 -8.64 15.65 2.69
C GLY A 53 -9.12 17.06 2.35
N GLY A 54 -8.54 17.68 1.31
CA GLY A 54 -8.99 18.95 0.76
C GLY A 54 -10.39 18.86 0.15
N LEU A 55 -10.66 17.79 -0.61
CA LEU A 55 -11.99 17.51 -1.18
C LEU A 55 -13.05 17.33 -0.09
N ALA A 56 -12.75 16.54 0.96
CA ALA A 56 -13.68 16.32 2.06
C ALA A 56 -14.10 17.62 2.77
N MET A 57 -13.21 18.61 2.82
CA MET A 57 -13.46 19.91 3.46
C MET A 57 -14.18 20.92 2.57
N HIS A 58 -14.08 20.79 1.25
CA HIS A 58 -14.71 21.70 0.28
C HIS A 58 -15.97 21.11 -0.37
N LEU A 59 -16.38 19.90 0.02
CA LEU A 59 -17.65 19.30 -0.39
C LEU A 59 -18.84 20.10 0.16
N GLU A 60 -19.91 20.28 -0.61
CA GLU A 60 -21.11 20.96 -0.12
C GLU A 60 -21.77 20.18 1.03
N GLY A 61 -21.99 20.83 2.17
CA GLY A 61 -22.59 20.23 3.37
C GLY A 61 -22.24 20.93 4.69
N PRO A 62 -22.90 20.57 5.81
CA PRO A 62 -22.59 21.11 7.14
C PRO A 62 -21.17 20.77 7.58
N VAL A 63 -20.50 21.70 8.27
CA VAL A 63 -19.09 21.56 8.69
C VAL A 63 -18.83 20.27 9.49
N ALA A 64 -19.76 19.90 10.39
CA ALA A 64 -19.66 18.67 11.17
C ALA A 64 -19.57 17.42 10.29
N LEU A 65 -20.34 17.36 9.20
CA LEU A 65 -20.36 16.24 8.27
C LEU A 65 -19.06 16.16 7.44
N ARG A 66 -18.51 17.32 7.05
CA ARG A 66 -17.23 17.41 6.34
C ARG A 66 -16.07 16.90 7.19
N ILE A 67 -16.03 17.29 8.47
CA ILE A 67 -15.02 16.82 9.43
C ILE A 67 -15.16 15.30 9.64
N ALA A 68 -16.38 14.81 9.84
CA ALA A 68 -16.64 13.38 9.99
C ALA A 68 -16.20 12.59 8.75
N PHE A 69 -16.50 13.10 7.55
CA PHE A 69 -16.08 12.48 6.29
C PHE A 69 -14.56 12.47 6.12
N ARG A 70 -13.87 13.57 6.42
CA ARG A 70 -12.40 13.62 6.41
C ARG A 70 -11.79 12.60 7.37
N ALA A 71 -12.32 12.50 8.60
CA ALA A 71 -11.85 11.53 9.58
C ALA A 71 -12.09 10.09 9.12
N PHE A 72 -13.28 9.81 8.57
CA PHE A 72 -13.61 8.52 8.00
C PHE A 72 -12.64 8.11 6.87
N VAL A 73 -12.40 9.00 5.91
CA VAL A 73 -11.47 8.75 4.82
C VAL A 73 -10.05 8.49 5.33
N ALA A 74 -9.60 9.24 6.34
CA ALA A 74 -8.31 9.00 6.96
C ALA A 74 -8.22 7.59 7.57
N VAL A 75 -9.24 7.16 8.32
CA VAL A 75 -9.30 5.81 8.91
C VAL A 75 -9.28 4.73 7.84
N VAL A 76 -10.08 4.88 6.79
CA VAL A 76 -10.12 3.93 5.66
C VAL A 76 -8.77 3.87 4.95
N GLY A 77 -8.14 5.02 4.71
CA GLY A 77 -6.80 5.09 4.12
C GLY A 77 -5.76 4.38 4.97
N THR A 78 -5.78 4.57 6.29
CA THR A 78 -4.90 3.85 7.22
C THR A 78 -5.13 2.34 7.17
N LEU A 79 -6.39 1.89 7.17
CA LEU A 79 -6.71 0.47 7.09
C LEU A 79 -6.29 -0.16 5.76
N MET A 80 -6.46 0.56 4.65
CA MET A 80 -6.02 0.12 3.33
C MET A 80 -4.50 -0.04 3.26
N LEU A 81 -3.74 0.95 3.77
CA LEU A 81 -2.28 0.90 3.84
C LEU A 81 -1.80 -0.22 4.76
N ALA A 82 -2.43 -0.40 5.93
CA ALA A 82 -2.11 -1.50 6.84
C ALA A 82 -2.35 -2.87 6.18
N GLY A 83 -3.44 -3.02 5.42
CA GLY A 83 -3.72 -4.21 4.62
C GLY A 83 -2.65 -4.46 3.55
N ALA A 84 -2.23 -3.41 2.84
CA ALA A 84 -1.17 -3.48 1.83
C ALA A 84 0.18 -3.88 2.43
N VAL A 85 0.53 -3.36 3.61
CA VAL A 85 1.74 -3.77 4.34
C VAL A 85 1.66 -5.25 4.71
N ASN A 86 0.52 -5.72 5.25
CA ASN A 86 0.35 -7.12 5.60
C ASN A 86 0.48 -8.07 4.40
N THR A 87 -0.13 -7.74 3.24
CA THR A 87 0.00 -8.55 2.02
C THR A 87 1.42 -8.54 1.47
N SER A 88 2.14 -7.43 1.57
CA SER A 88 3.55 -7.33 1.17
C SER A 88 4.46 -8.25 2.01
N ILE A 89 4.18 -8.36 3.32
CA ILE A 89 4.92 -9.22 4.24
C ILE A 89 4.65 -10.70 3.91
N VAL A 90 3.38 -11.08 3.73
CA VAL A 90 3.02 -12.46 3.38
C VAL A 90 3.56 -12.85 2.00
N GLY A 91 3.46 -11.95 1.02
CA GLY A 91 3.97 -12.16 -0.34
C GLY A 91 5.50 -12.34 -0.36
N SER A 92 6.24 -11.49 0.36
CA SER A 92 7.69 -11.58 0.47
C SER A 92 8.14 -12.91 1.08
N ASN A 93 7.49 -13.36 2.16
CA ASN A 93 7.77 -14.68 2.74
C ASN A 93 7.55 -15.82 1.73
N GLY A 94 6.50 -15.71 0.89
CA GLY A 94 6.22 -16.69 -0.16
C GLY A 94 7.31 -16.77 -1.23
N VAL A 95 7.90 -15.64 -1.63
CA VAL A 95 9.02 -15.61 -2.59
C VAL A 95 10.30 -16.13 -1.95
N LEU A 96 10.63 -15.68 -0.73
CA LEU A 96 11.89 -16.05 -0.08
C LEU A 96 11.96 -17.53 0.30
N ASN A 97 10.83 -18.15 0.64
CA ASN A 97 10.78 -19.60 0.83
C ASN A 97 11.06 -20.37 -0.47
N ARG A 98 10.52 -19.92 -1.62
CA ARG A 98 10.82 -20.55 -2.93
C ARG A 98 12.29 -20.38 -3.33
N VAL A 99 12.85 -19.18 -3.15
CA VAL A 99 14.28 -18.91 -3.40
C VAL A 99 15.19 -19.74 -2.47
N SER A 100 14.72 -20.04 -1.24
CA SER A 100 15.44 -20.93 -0.32
C SER A 100 15.33 -22.41 -0.71
N GLU A 101 14.21 -22.82 -1.29
CA GLU A 101 14.00 -24.17 -1.86
C GLU A 101 14.85 -24.39 -3.11
N ASP A 102 15.05 -23.36 -3.93
CA ASP A 102 15.90 -23.38 -5.14
C ASP A 102 17.41 -23.38 -4.85
N GLY A 103 17.82 -23.34 -3.57
CA GLY A 103 19.20 -23.58 -3.13
C GLY A 103 20.19 -22.42 -3.34
N ILE A 104 19.70 -21.23 -3.73
CA ILE A 104 20.51 -20.05 -4.11
C ILE A 104 20.91 -19.17 -2.91
N LEU A 105 20.38 -19.45 -1.71
CA LEU A 105 20.67 -18.68 -0.49
C LEU A 105 21.83 -19.30 0.32
N PRO A 106 22.81 -18.50 0.80
CA PRO A 106 23.94 -18.98 1.61
C PRO A 106 23.48 -19.73 2.87
N HIS A 107 24.26 -20.73 3.32
CA HIS A 107 23.94 -21.65 4.43
C HIS A 107 23.45 -20.99 5.76
N TRP A 108 23.72 -19.69 5.97
CA TRP A 108 23.24 -18.90 7.10
C TRP A 108 21.72 -18.64 7.12
N PHE A 109 21.04 -18.69 5.96
CA PHE A 109 19.57 -18.57 5.84
C PHE A 109 18.84 -19.89 6.08
N ARG A 110 19.59 -21.00 6.17
CA ARG A 110 19.08 -22.37 6.08
C ARG A 110 18.93 -23.05 7.44
N HIS A 111 18.61 -22.30 8.51
CA HIS A 111 18.24 -22.89 9.81
C HIS A 111 16.75 -22.67 10.08
N PRO A 112 15.89 -23.61 9.64
CA PRO A 112 14.47 -23.63 9.98
C PRO A 112 14.31 -23.88 11.47
N HIS A 113 13.36 -23.19 12.09
CA HIS A 113 12.98 -23.45 13.47
C HIS A 113 12.41 -24.88 13.62
N ARG A 114 13.03 -25.71 14.47
CA ARG A 114 12.79 -27.16 14.64
C ARG A 114 11.34 -27.57 14.97
N ARG A 115 10.43 -26.64 15.29
CA ARG A 115 9.05 -26.96 15.70
C ARG A 115 7.95 -26.44 14.76
N PHE A 116 8.20 -25.40 13.95
CA PHE A 116 7.16 -24.75 13.13
C PHE A 116 7.53 -24.52 11.66
N GLY A 117 8.79 -24.74 11.24
CA GLY A 117 9.18 -24.60 9.82
C GLY A 117 9.09 -23.18 9.24
N THR A 118 8.86 -22.16 10.08
CA THR A 118 8.71 -20.76 9.68
C THR A 118 10.02 -19.97 9.80
N SER A 119 10.40 -19.24 8.74
CA SER A 119 11.55 -18.32 8.69
C SER A 119 11.33 -17.03 9.51
N HIS A 120 11.33 -17.14 10.84
CA HIS A 120 11.19 -15.98 11.76
C HIS A 120 12.23 -14.89 11.52
N ARG A 121 13.44 -15.25 11.04
CA ARG A 121 14.50 -14.28 10.71
C ARG A 121 14.14 -13.41 9.51
N ILE A 122 13.37 -13.93 8.56
CA ILE A 122 12.95 -13.21 7.34
C ILE A 122 11.83 -12.23 7.68
N LEU A 123 10.82 -12.69 8.45
CA LEU A 123 9.80 -11.82 9.00
C LEU A 123 10.42 -10.68 9.81
N ASN A 124 11.34 -11.01 10.73
CA ASN A 124 12.04 -10.00 11.52
C ASN A 124 12.90 -9.07 10.65
N LEU A 125 13.57 -9.56 9.60
CA LEU A 125 14.33 -8.70 8.68
C LEU A 125 13.41 -7.74 7.91
N VAL A 126 12.31 -8.23 7.33
CA VAL A 126 11.35 -7.40 6.58
C VAL A 126 10.72 -6.36 7.49
N VAL A 127 10.28 -6.76 8.69
CA VAL A 127 9.72 -5.84 9.69
C VAL A 127 10.80 -4.85 10.16
N SER A 128 12.04 -5.30 10.39
CA SER A 128 13.13 -4.41 10.81
C SER A 128 13.49 -3.42 9.72
N LEU A 129 13.48 -3.83 8.45
CA LEU A 129 13.73 -2.96 7.31
C LEU A 129 12.60 -1.92 7.18
N GLN A 130 11.34 -2.34 7.29
CA GLN A 130 10.18 -1.44 7.29
C GLN A 130 10.23 -0.44 8.45
N VAL A 131 10.53 -0.91 9.66
CA VAL A 131 10.70 -0.04 10.85
C VAL A 131 11.89 0.90 10.68
N LEU A 132 13.01 0.42 10.15
CA LEU A 132 14.19 1.24 9.89
C LEU A 132 13.89 2.32 8.84
N THR A 133 13.17 2.00 7.76
CA THR A 133 12.70 2.99 6.80
C THR A 133 11.81 4.03 7.49
N ILE A 134 10.84 3.62 8.31
CA ILE A 134 9.97 4.56 9.04
C ILE A 134 10.79 5.46 9.98
N LEU A 135 11.75 4.90 10.71
CA LEU A 135 12.61 5.62 11.67
C LEU A 135 13.57 6.58 10.97
N VAL A 136 14.26 6.14 9.91
CA VAL A 136 15.20 6.96 9.14
C VAL A 136 14.48 8.13 8.47
N SER A 137 13.25 7.89 8.01
CA SER A 137 12.46 8.92 7.33
C SER A 137 11.71 9.83 8.30
N GLY A 138 11.65 9.48 9.59
CA GLY A 138 10.93 10.25 10.61
C GLY A 138 9.43 10.42 10.31
N GLY A 139 8.85 9.56 9.46
CA GLY A 139 7.50 9.72 8.93
C GLY A 139 7.33 10.78 7.84
N ASN A 140 8.41 11.39 7.33
CA ASN A 140 8.35 12.38 6.25
C ASN A 140 8.32 11.69 4.88
N ILE A 141 7.16 11.70 4.23
CA ILE A 141 6.89 11.10 2.92
C ILE A 141 7.74 11.76 1.81
N ILE A 142 8.13 13.03 1.97
CA ILE A 142 8.85 13.82 0.96
C ILE A 142 10.28 13.31 0.77
N ILE A 143 10.98 12.98 1.86
CA ILE A 143 12.35 12.43 1.80
C ILE A 143 12.37 11.01 1.19
N LEU A 144 11.27 10.26 1.34
CA LEU A 144 11.13 8.94 0.70
C LEU A 144 10.87 9.02 -0.80
N GLY A 145 10.13 10.04 -1.23
CA GLY A 145 9.85 10.29 -2.64
C GLY A 145 11.08 10.72 -3.42
N GLU A 146 12.00 11.47 -2.81
CA GLU A 146 13.27 11.88 -3.44
C GLU A 146 14.33 10.75 -3.50
N ALA A 147 14.17 9.69 -2.71
CA ALA A 147 15.09 8.56 -2.66
C ALA A 147 14.77 7.43 -3.68
N TYR A 148 13.68 7.57 -4.44
CA TYR A 148 13.26 6.70 -5.54
C TYR A 148 13.57 7.34 -6.90
#